data_AF-A0A2U9T4W1-F1
#
_entry.id   AF-A0A2U9T4W1-F1
#
_cell.length_a   1.000
_cell.length_b   1.000
_cell.length_c   1.000
_cell.angle_alpha   90.00
_cell.angle_beta   90.00
_cell.angle_gamma   90.00
#
_symmetry.space_group_name_H-M   'P 1'
#
loop_
_entity.id
_entity.type
_entity.pdbx_description
1 polymer ?
#
loop_
_entity_poly.entity_id
_entity_poly.type
_entity_poly.pdbx_seq_one_letter_code
_entity_poly.pdbx_strand_id
1 'polypeptide(L)'
;MNDTRGYAVFLFPQAVEALGGAIKPYLQGEVGGEHVMCREIDTGGAFIKMILDGRTEKGEMVELELMVPASMVRMVVSARNEESFGFGPRSAH
;
A
#
# COMPACT_ATOMS: atom_id res chain seq x y z
N MET A 1 4.24 -15.22 13.09
CA MET A 1 3.05 -14.38 12.85
C MET A 1 3.48 -13.20 11.99
N ASN A 2 3.66 -13.39 10.69
CA ASN A 2 3.85 -12.28 9.76
C ASN A 2 3.29 -12.74 8.41
N ASP A 3 1.95 -12.82 8.39
CA ASP A 3 1.20 -12.91 7.15
C ASP A 3 1.26 -11.49 6.55
N THR A 4 2.29 -11.22 5.75
CA THR A 4 2.51 -9.90 5.15
C THR A 4 1.44 -9.68 4.08
N ARG A 5 0.26 -9.26 4.52
CA ARG A 5 -0.81 -8.73 3.68
C ARG A 5 -0.61 -7.22 3.59
N GLY A 6 -0.44 -6.72 2.38
CA GLY A 6 -0.28 -5.29 2.15
C GLY A 6 -0.52 -4.93 0.69
N TYR A 7 -0.55 -3.64 0.43
CA TYR A 7 -0.78 -3.06 -0.87
C TYR A 7 0.33 -2.09 -1.21
N ALA A 8 0.79 -2.14 -2.45
CA ALA A 8 1.62 -1.11 -3.07
C ALA A 8 0.72 -0.27 -3.99
N VAL A 9 0.60 1.02 -3.67
CA VAL A 9 -0.22 1.97 -4.42
C VAL A 9 0.70 2.87 -5.23
N PHE A 10 0.70 2.69 -6.54
CA PHE A 10 1.49 3.48 -7.48
C PHE A 10 0.73 4.73 -7.88
N LEU A 11 1.39 5.87 -7.83
CA LEU A 11 0.83 7.16 -8.22
C LEU A 11 1.27 7.51 -9.65
N PHE A 12 0.47 8.33 -10.33
CA PHE A 12 0.95 8.99 -11.54
C PHE A 12 2.03 10.02 -11.20
N PRO A 13 3.02 10.28 -12.09
CA PRO A 13 4.04 11.31 -11.85
C PRO A 13 3.44 12.68 -11.51
N GLN A 14 2.41 13.11 -12.24
CA GLN A 14 1.73 14.38 -11.96
C GLN A 14 1.03 14.41 -10.58
N ALA A 15 0.68 13.25 -10.02
CA ALA A 15 0.13 13.19 -8.67
C ALA A 15 1.21 13.38 -7.61
N VAL A 16 2.39 12.80 -7.80
CA VAL A 16 3.53 13.03 -6.89
C VAL A 16 3.93 14.51 -6.91
N GLU A 17 3.97 15.12 -8.10
CA GLU A 17 4.23 16.55 -8.23
C GLU A 17 3.16 17.42 -7.54
N ALA A 18 1.89 17.12 -7.75
CA ALA A 18 0.78 17.89 -7.18
C ALA A 18 0.65 17.75 -5.66
N LEU A 19 0.86 16.55 -5.11
CA LEU A 19 0.86 16.30 -3.66
C LEU A 19 2.13 16.83 -2.99
N GLY A 20 3.21 16.97 -3.75
CA GLY A 20 4.43 17.65 -3.34
C GLY A 20 5.10 17.02 -2.12
N GLY A 21 5.57 17.86 -1.20
CA GLY A 21 6.33 17.41 -0.03
C GLY A 21 5.57 16.51 0.95
N ALA A 22 4.23 16.54 0.92
CA ALA A 22 3.40 15.79 1.87
C ALA A 22 3.45 14.28 1.65
N ILE A 23 3.57 13.83 0.39
CA ILE A 23 3.56 12.40 0.06
C ILE A 23 4.96 11.75 0.16
N LYS A 24 6.02 12.56 0.03
CA LYS A 24 7.42 12.10 -0.02
C LYS A 24 7.83 11.16 1.12
N PRO A 25 7.45 11.39 2.39
CA PRO A 25 7.84 10.50 3.49
C PRO A 25 7.29 9.08 3.35
N TYR A 26 6.25 8.88 2.54
CA TYR A 26 5.54 7.61 2.38
C TYR A 26 5.89 6.89 1.06
N LEU A 27 6.61 7.55 0.15
CA LEU A 27 7.03 6.96 -1.12
C LEU A 27 8.18 5.99 -0.90
N GLN A 28 8.09 4.85 -1.57
CA GLN A 28 9.10 3.80 -1.61
C GLN A 28 9.47 3.43 -3.05
N GLY A 29 10.66 2.86 -3.20
CA GLY A 29 11.20 2.34 -4.46
C GLY A 29 11.88 3.40 -5.33
N GLU A 30 12.91 2.99 -6.06
CA GLU A 30 13.57 3.79 -7.10
C GLU A 30 13.45 3.14 -8.49
N VAL A 31 13.32 1.81 -8.54
CA VAL A 31 13.29 1.02 -9.78
C VAL A 31 11.93 0.34 -9.92
N GLY A 32 11.13 0.79 -10.90
CA GLY A 32 9.76 0.28 -11.17
C GLY A 32 8.64 1.28 -10.89
N GLY A 33 8.94 2.42 -10.27
CA GLY A 33 8.02 3.52 -10.00
C GLY A 33 7.79 3.76 -8.51
N GLU A 34 7.64 5.02 -8.13
CA GLU A 34 7.32 5.44 -6.75
C GLU A 34 5.94 4.93 -6.34
N HIS A 35 5.86 4.31 -5.16
CA HIS A 35 4.62 3.76 -4.62
C HIS A 35 4.53 3.98 -3.10
N VAL A 36 3.31 3.94 -2.59
CA VAL A 36 3.02 3.96 -1.15
C VAL A 36 2.69 2.55 -0.69
N MET A 37 3.38 2.09 0.36
CA MET A 37 3.06 0.82 1.01
C MET A 37 2.02 1.04 2.10
N CYS A 38 0.95 0.24 2.10
CA CYS A 38 -0.13 0.32 3.08
C CYS A 38 -0.65 -1.08 3.46
N ARG A 39 -1.26 -1.19 4.64
CA ARG A 39 -1.82 -2.44 5.16
C ARG A 39 -3.20 -2.73 4.57
N GLU A 40 -4.01 -1.69 4.45
CA GLU A 40 -5.38 -1.75 3.96
C GLU A 40 -5.67 -0.62 2.99
N ILE A 41 -6.61 -0.88 2.07
CA ILE A 41 -7.14 0.11 1.14
C ILE A 41 -8.68 0.05 1.11
N ASP A 42 -9.31 1.20 0.92
CA ASP A 42 -10.73 1.32 0.57
C ASP A 42 -10.82 2.12 -0.74
N THR A 43 -11.39 1.50 -1.77
CA THR A 43 -11.57 2.06 -3.12
C THR A 43 -13.04 2.41 -3.42
N GLY A 44 -13.93 2.37 -2.42
CA GLY A 44 -15.37 2.55 -2.61
C GLY A 44 -15.84 3.99 -2.85
N GLY A 45 -14.94 4.98 -2.87
CA GLY A 45 -15.29 6.40 -2.99
C GLY A 45 -14.41 7.17 -3.98
N ALA A 46 -14.58 8.50 -4.00
CA ALA A 46 -13.77 9.41 -4.83
C ALA A 46 -12.29 9.46 -4.41
N PHE A 47 -12.01 9.04 -3.17
CA PHE A 47 -10.67 8.91 -2.62
C PHE A 47 -10.41 7.44 -2.34
N ILE A 48 -9.19 7.01 -2.68
CA ILE A 48 -8.62 5.78 -2.18
C ILE A 48 -8.08 6.08 -0.79
N LYS A 49 -8.66 5.44 0.21
CA LYS A 49 -8.16 5.48 1.59
C LYS A 49 -7.12 4.40 1.75
N MET A 50 -6.03 4.72 2.43
CA MET A 50 -4.94 3.80 2.70
C MET A 50 -4.63 3.87 4.20
N ILE A 51 -4.49 2.72 4.83
CA ILE A 51 -4.07 2.62 6.24
C ILE A 51 -2.59 2.25 6.29
N LEU A 52 -1.77 3.14 6.83
CA LEU A 52 -0.32 2.99 6.94
C LEU A 52 0.10 2.81 8.40
N ASP A 53 1.17 2.05 8.59
CA ASP A 53 1.92 2.00 9.85
C ASP A 53 2.96 3.11 9.89
N GLY A 54 2.78 4.05 10.81
CA GLY A 54 3.73 5.12 11.09
C GLY A 54 4.43 4.94 12.43
N ARG A 55 5.46 5.75 12.65
CA ARG A 55 6.07 5.94 13.98
C ARG A 55 6.13 7.41 14.31
N THR A 56 5.80 7.76 15.55
CA THR A 56 6.01 9.12 16.07
C THR A 56 7.50 9.38 16.30
N GLU A 57 7.87 10.64 16.54
CA GLU A 57 9.24 11.02 16.91
C GLU A 57 9.76 10.29 18.17
N LYS A 58 8.86 9.80 19.02
CA LYS A 58 9.16 9.02 20.23
C LYS A 58 9.26 7.52 19.97
N GLY A 59 9.09 7.08 18.72
CA GLY A 59 9.12 5.68 18.31
C GLY A 59 7.84 4.90 18.59
N GLU A 60 6.77 5.56 19.04
CA GLU A 60 5.47 4.93 19.26
C GLU A 60 4.82 4.62 17.91
N MET A 61 4.23 3.43 17.79
CA MET A 61 3.49 3.04 16.59
C MET A 61 2.19 3.84 16.51
N VAL A 62 1.94 4.42 15.34
CA VAL A 62 0.70 5.14 15.05
C VAL A 62 0.11 4.63 13.75
N GLU A 63 -1.21 4.54 13.71
CA GLU A 63 -1.93 4.27 12.48
C GLU A 63 -2.22 5.60 11.78
N LEU A 64 -1.91 5.65 10.48
CA LEU A 64 -2.12 6.82 9.64
C LEU A 64 -3.14 6.48 8.55
N GLU A 65 -4.20 7.29 8.45
CA GLU A 65 -5.15 7.23 7.34
C GLU A 65 -4.76 8.27 6.28
N LEU A 66 -4.38 7.80 5.10
CA LEU A 66 -4.03 8.64 3.95
C LEU A 66 -5.13 8.54 2.89
N MET A 67 -5.68 9.67 2.47
CA MET A 67 -6.71 9.75 1.44
C MET A 67 -6.15 10.39 0.18
N VAL A 68 -6.12 9.66 -0.93
CA VAL A 68 -5.63 10.15 -2.23
C VAL A 68 -6.76 10.07 -3.26
N PRO A 69 -6.99 11.11 -4.08
CA PRO A 69 -7.99 11.04 -5.15
C PRO A 69 -7.77 9.81 -6.04
N ALA A 70 -8.84 9.08 -6.35
CA ALA A 70 -8.73 7.87 -7.18
C ALA A 70 -8.10 8.16 -8.56
N SER A 71 -8.33 9.35 -9.11
CA SER A 71 -7.74 9.81 -10.37
C SER A 71 -6.21 10.00 -10.34
N MET A 72 -5.61 10.07 -9.15
CA MET A 72 -4.18 10.21 -8.96
C MET A 72 -3.45 8.88 -8.83
N VAL A 73 -4.18 7.78 -8.63
CA VAL A 73 -3.63 6.44 -8.49
C VAL A 73 -3.55 5.76 -9.85
N ARG A 74 -2.35 5.30 -10.20
CA ARG A 74 -2.06 4.62 -11.46
C ARG A 74 -2.37 3.13 -11.39
N MET A 75 -2.01 2.51 -10.27
CA MET A 75 -2.13 1.06 -10.09
C MET A 75 -2.11 0.71 -8.60
N VAL A 76 -2.85 -0.32 -8.22
CA VAL A 76 -2.80 -0.89 -6.87
C VAL A 76 -2.43 -2.37 -6.99
N VAL A 77 -1.38 -2.78 -6.28
CA VAL A 77 -0.89 -4.16 -6.26
C VAL A 77 -1.08 -4.71 -4.86
N SER A 78 -1.83 -5.80 -4.74
CA SER A 78 -1.93 -6.55 -3.47
C SER A 78 -0.81 -7.57 -3.37
N ALA A 79 0.03 -7.46 -2.35
CA ALA A 79 0.96 -8.51 -1.96
C ALA A 79 0.31 -9.37 -0.88
N ARG A 80 0.14 -10.66 -1.16
CA ARG A 80 -0.23 -11.67 -0.17
C ARG A 80 0.94 -12.62 -0.07
N ASN A 81 1.55 -12.72 1.11
CA ASN A 81 2.50 -13.80 1.36
C ASN A 81 1.71 -15.07 1.66
N GLU A 82 1.45 -15.85 0.62
CA GLU A 82 0.75 -17.11 0.77
C GLU A 82 1.71 -18.21 1.26
N GLU A 83 1.82 -18.38 2.57
CA GLU A 83 2.06 -19.73 3.12
C GLU A 83 0.83 -20.66 2.89
N SER A 84 -0.13 -20.29 2.03
CA SER A 84 -1.32 -21.09 1.72
C SER A 84 -1.76 -21.00 0.25
N PHE A 85 -0.82 -20.92 -0.70
CA PHE A 85 -1.09 -21.18 -2.11
C PHE A 85 -0.17 -22.28 -2.61
N GLY A 86 -0.65 -23.50 -2.42
CA GLY A 86 -0.12 -24.68 -3.05
C GLY A 86 -1.28 -25.52 -3.52
N PHE A 87 -1.27 -25.92 -4.80
CA PHE A 87 -1.92 -27.16 -5.19
C PHE A 87 -1.16 -28.30 -4.51
N GLY A 88 -1.42 -28.53 -3.22
CA GLY A 88 -0.99 -29.75 -2.56
C GLY A 88 -1.67 -30.93 -3.25
N PRO A 89 -0.98 -32.07 -3.46
CA PRO A 89 -1.60 -33.23 -4.09
C PRO A 89 -2.84 -33.59 -3.29
N ARG A 90 -3.99 -33.74 -3.95
CA ARG A 90 -5.15 -34.39 -3.35
C ARG A 90 -4.70 -35.81 -3.00
N SER A 91 -4.40 -36.07 -1.74
CA SER A 91 -4.42 -37.43 -1.23
C SER A 91 -5.87 -37.91 -1.37
N ALA A 92 -6.14 -38.60 -2.46
CA ALA A 92 -7.35 -39.39 -2.61
C ALA A 92 -7.32 -40.45 -1.51
N HIS A 93 -8.32 -40.43 -0.65
CA HIS A 93 -8.61 -41.50 0.28
C HIS A 93 -9.90 -42.19 -0.15
#